data_AF-A0A7S0M9Q3-F1
#
_entry.id   AF-A0A7S0M9Q3-F1
#
_cell.length_a   1.000
_cell.length_b   1.000
_cell.length_c   1.000
_cell.angle_alpha   90.00
_cell.angle_beta   90.00
_cell.angle_gamma   90.00
#
_symmetry.space_group_name_H-M   'P 1'
#
loop_
_entity.id
_entity.type
_entity.pdbx_description
1 polymer ?
#
loop_
_entity_poly.entity_id
_entity_poly.type
_entity_poly.pdbx_seq_one_letter_code
_entity_poly.pdbx_strand_id
1 'polypeptide(L)'
;EEEREREMGGWQIELFRLVEAEAGGKELASDCSHRGHILVLYIQSRGDFIVAGDLMRSISLLTYKQVDGQIEEIARDHNANWMTALEMLDDDTYIGAENHFNLFTCRKNTDATTDEERGRLEVVGEYHLGDLVNRFRAGSLVMRGGDSDGPAIPTLLF
;
A
#
# COMPACT_ATOMS: atom_id res chain seq x y z
N GLU A 1 1.70 -29.27 -8.65
CA GLU A 1 1.70 -28.08 -9.54
C GLU A 1 1.91 -26.82 -8.72
N GLU A 2 1.18 -26.66 -7.61
CA GLU A 2 1.41 -25.60 -6.59
C GLU A 2 2.84 -25.58 -5.99
N GLU A 3 3.48 -26.73 -5.76
CA GLU A 3 4.89 -26.76 -5.32
C GLU A 3 5.88 -26.29 -6.39
N ARG A 4 5.57 -26.48 -7.68
CA ARG A 4 6.41 -25.98 -8.79
C ARG A 4 6.27 -24.47 -8.97
N GLU A 5 5.12 -23.89 -8.64
CA GLU A 5 4.96 -22.44 -8.57
C GLU A 5 5.60 -21.83 -7.32
N ARG A 6 5.84 -22.59 -6.26
CA ARG A 6 6.68 -22.14 -5.13
C ARG A 6 8.15 -22.01 -5.52
N GLU A 7 8.64 -22.86 -6.43
CA GLU A 7 10.03 -22.83 -6.92
C GLU A 7 10.29 -21.85 -8.08
N MET A 8 9.27 -21.47 -8.86
CA MET A 8 9.39 -20.38 -9.82
C MET A 8 9.22 -19.04 -9.09
N GLY A 9 10.36 -18.39 -8.77
CA GLY A 9 10.44 -17.10 -8.09
C GLY A 9 9.64 -16.00 -8.79
N GLY A 10 8.35 -15.96 -8.52
CA GLY A 10 7.45 -14.88 -8.91
C GLY A 10 7.54 -13.72 -7.93
N TRP A 11 7.10 -12.56 -8.37
CA TRP A 11 7.03 -11.37 -7.52
C TRP A 11 5.94 -11.56 -6.46
N GLN A 12 6.34 -11.47 -5.20
CA GLN A 12 5.46 -11.64 -4.05
C GLN A 12 5.75 -10.58 -2.99
N ILE A 13 4.72 -10.24 -2.21
CA ILE A 13 4.88 -9.54 -0.94
C ILE A 13 5.09 -10.62 0.12
N GLU A 14 6.09 -10.47 0.96
CA GLU A 14 6.43 -11.45 1.98
C GLU A 14 6.53 -10.79 3.36
N LEU A 15 5.80 -11.35 4.32
CA LEU A 15 5.82 -10.93 5.71
C LEU A 15 6.77 -11.84 6.48
N PHE A 16 7.72 -11.22 7.18
CA PHE A 16 8.68 -11.93 8.03
C PHE A 16 8.42 -11.62 9.49
N ARG A 17 8.61 -12.64 10.33
CA ARG A 17 8.62 -12.52 11.79
C ARG A 17 10.06 -12.61 12.30
N LEU A 18 10.41 -11.74 13.23
CA LEU A 18 11.70 -11.82 13.93
C LEU A 18 11.59 -12.88 15.05
N VAL A 19 12.36 -13.95 14.95
CA VAL A 19 12.38 -15.07 15.92
C VAL A 19 13.77 -15.21 16.55
N GLU A 20 13.84 -15.83 17.72
CA GLU A 20 15.11 -16.15 18.38
C GLU A 20 15.70 -17.44 17.82
N ALA A 21 16.95 -17.40 17.36
CA ALA A 21 17.64 -18.55 16.79
C ALA A 21 18.17 -19.48 17.90
N GLU A 22 18.18 -20.79 17.65
CA GLU A 22 18.63 -21.82 18.62
C GLU A 22 20.09 -21.63 19.07
N ALA A 23 20.94 -21.09 18.20
CA ALA A 23 22.35 -20.81 18.47
C ALA A 23 22.59 -19.49 19.25
N GLY A 24 21.53 -18.79 19.62
CA GLY A 24 21.58 -17.42 20.11
C GLY A 24 21.64 -16.42 18.95
N GLY A 25 20.72 -15.44 18.95
CA GLY A 25 20.60 -14.44 17.89
C GLY A 25 19.14 -14.20 17.50
N LYS A 26 18.90 -13.30 16.55
CA LYS A 26 17.58 -13.08 15.95
C LYS A 26 17.64 -13.37 14.46
N GLU A 27 16.66 -14.09 13.96
CA GLU A 27 16.52 -14.43 12.54
C GLU A 27 15.14 -14.01 12.01
N LEU A 28 15.04 -13.82 10.70
CA LEU A 28 13.78 -13.54 10.03
C LEU A 28 13.21 -14.87 9.52
N ALA A 29 12.10 -15.30 10.12
CA ALA A 29 11.31 -16.43 9.66
C ALA A 29 10.19 -15.92 8.74
N SER A 30 10.05 -16.51 7.55
CA SER A 30 8.91 -16.22 6.66
C SER A 30 7.62 -16.66 7.35
N ASP A 31 6.64 -15.76 7.42
CA ASP A 31 5.34 -16.00 8.05
C ASP A 31 4.29 -16.32 6.97
N CYS A 32 4.10 -15.41 6.02
CA CYS A 32 3.20 -15.60 4.89
C CYS A 32 3.59 -14.74 3.68
N SER A 33 3.06 -15.10 2.51
CA SER A 33 3.27 -14.32 1.29
C SER A 33 1.99 -14.13 0.48
N HIS A 34 1.94 -13.04 -0.26
CA HIS A 34 0.85 -12.70 -1.18
C HIS A 34 1.40 -12.55 -2.60
N ARG A 35 0.73 -13.20 -3.56
CA ARG A 35 1.08 -13.24 -4.98
C ARG A 35 -0.03 -12.61 -5.82
N GLY A 36 0.23 -12.42 -7.11
CA GLY A 36 -0.74 -11.82 -8.05
C GLY A 36 -0.39 -10.40 -8.47
N HIS A 37 0.74 -9.87 -8.03
CA HIS A 37 1.31 -8.63 -8.53
C HIS A 37 2.18 -8.88 -9.77
N ILE A 38 2.34 -7.85 -10.61
CA ILE A 38 3.34 -7.89 -11.69
C ILE A 38 4.71 -7.61 -11.09
N LEU A 39 4.84 -6.51 -10.33
CA LEU A 39 6.05 -6.16 -9.59
C LEU A 39 5.69 -5.08 -8.56
N VAL A 40 5.74 -5.41 -7.27
CA VAL A 40 5.49 -4.43 -6.21
C VAL A 40 6.74 -3.61 -5.97
N LEU A 41 6.66 -2.31 -6.20
CA LEU A 41 7.77 -1.37 -6.03
C LEU A 41 7.64 -0.54 -4.75
N TYR A 42 6.41 -0.30 -4.31
CA TYR A 42 6.12 0.54 -3.15
C TYR A 42 5.18 -0.19 -2.20
N ILE A 43 5.46 -0.09 -0.91
CA ILE A 43 4.63 -0.68 0.14
C ILE A 43 4.52 0.29 1.30
N GLN A 44 3.32 0.48 1.82
CA GLN A 44 3.06 1.27 3.02
C GLN A 44 2.07 0.49 3.90
N SER A 45 2.18 0.64 5.22
CA SER A 45 1.33 -0.08 6.18
C SER A 45 0.77 0.84 7.25
N ARG A 46 -0.44 0.50 7.72
CA ARG A 46 -1.14 1.21 8.78
C ARG A 46 -2.09 0.26 9.48
N GLY A 47 -1.82 -0.02 10.76
CA GLY A 47 -2.51 -1.10 11.47
C GLY A 47 -2.29 -2.44 10.75
N ASP A 48 -3.37 -3.17 10.49
CA ASP A 48 -3.35 -4.43 9.75
C ASP A 48 -3.43 -4.24 8.21
N PHE A 49 -3.63 -3.01 7.73
CA PHE A 49 -3.69 -2.71 6.30
C PHE A 49 -2.31 -2.52 5.69
N ILE A 50 -2.17 -3.00 4.45
CA ILE A 50 -0.99 -2.86 3.62
C ILE A 50 -1.47 -2.33 2.27
N VAL A 51 -0.87 -1.26 1.77
CA VAL A 51 -1.07 -0.82 0.37
C VAL A 51 0.17 -1.09 -0.44
N ALA A 52 -0.03 -1.67 -1.61
CA ALA A 52 1.01 -2.04 -2.54
C ALA A 52 0.87 -1.25 -3.84
N GLY A 53 1.94 -0.58 -4.25
CA GLY A 53 2.06 0.11 -5.53
C GLY A 53 2.79 -0.80 -6.52
N ASP A 54 2.06 -1.28 -7.51
CA ASP A 54 2.56 -2.17 -8.54
C ASP A 54 3.11 -1.38 -9.74
N LEU A 55 4.12 -1.92 -10.44
CA LEU A 55 4.71 -1.30 -11.62
C LEU A 55 3.67 -0.92 -12.69
N MET A 56 2.62 -1.71 -12.89
CA MET A 56 1.59 -1.42 -13.91
C MET A 56 0.14 -1.62 -13.42
N ARG A 57 -0.08 -2.26 -12.26
CA ARG A 57 -1.42 -2.55 -11.72
C ARG A 57 -1.89 -1.55 -10.65
N SER A 58 -1.44 -0.30 -10.73
CA SER A 58 -1.82 0.77 -9.81
C SER A 58 -1.68 0.34 -8.32
N ILE A 59 -2.66 0.67 -7.49
CA ILE A 59 -2.69 0.41 -6.05
C ILE A 59 -3.53 -0.84 -5.74
N SER A 60 -3.01 -1.71 -4.88
CA SER A 60 -3.78 -2.81 -4.25
C SER A 60 -3.80 -2.60 -2.73
N LEU A 61 -4.97 -2.79 -2.12
CA LEU A 61 -5.18 -2.79 -0.67
C LEU A 61 -5.27 -4.23 -0.17
N LEU A 62 -4.39 -4.56 0.77
CA LEU A 62 -4.29 -5.85 1.42
C LEU A 62 -4.52 -5.70 2.93
N THR A 63 -4.89 -6.78 3.60
CA THR A 63 -4.92 -6.88 5.05
C THR A 63 -4.19 -8.13 5.53
N TYR A 64 -3.47 -8.01 6.63
CA TYR A 64 -2.95 -9.16 7.34
C TYR A 64 -3.97 -9.68 8.35
N LYS A 65 -4.47 -10.90 8.15
CA LYS A 65 -5.35 -11.57 9.11
C LYS A 65 -4.52 -12.36 10.11
N GLN A 66 -4.26 -11.76 11.27
CA GLN A 66 -3.41 -12.35 12.31
C GLN A 66 -3.85 -13.75 12.76
N VAL A 67 -5.16 -13.98 12.85
CA VAL A 67 -5.74 -15.27 13.28
C VAL A 67 -5.46 -16.37 12.26
N ASP A 68 -5.58 -16.04 10.98
CA ASP A 68 -5.41 -16.97 9.87
C ASP A 68 -3.94 -17.06 9.42
N GLY A 69 -3.09 -16.12 9.86
CA GLY A 69 -1.69 -16.05 9.49
C GLY A 69 -1.48 -15.77 8.00
N GLN A 70 -2.37 -15.00 7.36
CA GLN A 70 -2.33 -14.79 5.90
C GLN A 70 -2.58 -13.33 5.50
N ILE A 71 -2.07 -12.96 4.33
CA ILE A 71 -2.34 -11.67 3.68
C ILE A 71 -3.42 -11.87 2.61
N GLU A 72 -4.48 -11.09 2.70
CA GLU A 72 -5.58 -11.10 1.74
C GLU A 72 -5.72 -9.77 1.02
N GLU A 73 -6.02 -9.81 -0.28
CA GLU A 73 -6.39 -8.63 -1.05
C GLU A 73 -7.85 -8.28 -0.78
N ILE A 74 -8.10 -7.06 -0.29
CA ILE A 74 -9.45 -6.56 -0.01
C ILE A 74 -9.99 -5.81 -1.21
N ALA A 75 -9.18 -4.96 -1.82
CA ALA A 75 -9.59 -4.11 -2.91
C ALA A 75 -8.41 -3.75 -3.81
N ARG A 76 -8.69 -3.40 -5.06
CA ARG A 76 -7.67 -2.93 -6.01
C ARG A 76 -8.23 -1.82 -6.90
N ASP A 77 -7.34 -0.91 -7.31
CA ASP A 77 -7.58 -0.02 -8.44
C ASP A 77 -7.28 -0.76 -9.75
N HIS A 78 -8.28 -0.89 -10.62
CA HIS A 78 -8.15 -1.62 -11.89
C HIS A 78 -7.57 -0.76 -13.03
N ASN A 79 -7.23 0.49 -12.78
CA ASN A 79 -6.53 1.32 -13.76
C ASN A 79 -5.08 0.83 -13.95
N ALA A 80 -4.56 1.05 -15.16
CA ALA A 80 -3.18 0.71 -15.51
C ALA A 80 -2.23 1.88 -15.22
N ASN A 81 -2.09 2.26 -13.95
CA ASN A 81 -1.18 3.32 -13.51
C ASN A 81 0.22 2.75 -13.27
N TRP A 82 1.22 3.38 -13.88
CA TRP A 82 2.62 2.98 -13.72
C TRP A 82 3.24 3.76 -12.57
N MET A 83 3.25 3.12 -11.39
CA MET A 83 3.48 3.79 -10.12
C MET A 83 4.91 4.32 -9.96
N THR A 84 5.02 5.52 -9.38
CA THR A 84 6.30 6.18 -9.05
C THR A 84 6.44 6.50 -7.55
N ALA A 85 5.31 6.67 -6.86
CA ALA A 85 5.25 6.75 -5.40
C ALA A 85 3.86 6.38 -4.87
N LEU A 86 3.77 5.98 -3.59
CA LEU A 86 2.54 5.60 -2.90
C LEU A 86 2.59 6.03 -1.42
N GLU A 87 1.47 6.49 -0.88
CA GLU A 87 1.28 6.76 0.55
C GLU A 87 -0.17 6.57 1.02
N MET A 88 -0.35 6.29 2.31
CA MET A 88 -1.66 6.28 2.97
C MET A 88 -1.96 7.67 3.57
N LEU A 89 -3.05 8.31 3.15
CA LEU A 89 -3.47 9.60 3.72
C LEU A 89 -4.20 9.39 5.05
N ASP A 90 -5.11 8.42 5.09
CA ASP A 90 -5.87 8.00 6.26
C ASP A 90 -6.14 6.48 6.24
N ASP A 91 -7.18 6.01 6.93
CA ASP A 91 -7.53 4.59 7.02
C ASP A 91 -8.22 4.06 5.74
N ASP A 92 -8.77 4.95 4.91
CA ASP A 92 -9.60 4.62 3.75
C ASP A 92 -9.11 5.26 2.44
N THR A 93 -8.24 6.27 2.50
CA THR A 93 -7.78 7.07 1.36
C THR A 93 -6.28 6.93 1.15
N TYR A 94 -5.90 6.67 -0.10
CA TYR A 94 -4.53 6.40 -0.52
C TYR A 94 -4.16 7.35 -1.67
N ILE A 95 -2.92 7.81 -1.69
CA ILE A 95 -2.40 8.67 -2.76
C ILE A 95 -1.34 7.93 -3.58
N GLY A 96 -1.46 8.04 -4.89
CA GLY A 96 -0.51 7.52 -5.86
C GLY A 96 0.06 8.62 -6.72
N ALA A 97 1.32 8.45 -7.13
CA ALA A 97 1.91 9.17 -8.25
C ALA A 97 2.24 8.17 -9.36
N GLU A 98 2.12 8.59 -10.60
CA GLU A 98 2.41 7.76 -11.78
C GLU A 98 3.34 8.44 -12.79
N ASN A 99 3.77 7.70 -13.81
CA ASN A 99 4.85 8.09 -14.71
C ASN A 99 4.51 9.17 -15.75
N HIS A 100 3.23 9.53 -15.92
CA HIS A 100 2.78 10.68 -16.71
C HIS A 100 2.66 11.97 -15.88
N PHE A 101 3.31 12.01 -14.71
CA PHE A 101 3.40 13.18 -13.83
C PHE A 101 2.06 13.58 -13.19
N ASN A 102 1.13 12.63 -13.04
CA ASN A 102 -0.12 12.83 -12.33
C ASN A 102 -0.04 12.29 -10.91
N LEU A 103 -0.81 12.94 -10.04
CA LEU A 103 -1.23 12.46 -8.75
C LEU A 103 -2.67 11.96 -8.86
N PHE A 104 -2.98 10.90 -8.13
CA PHE A 104 -4.35 10.42 -7.98
C PHE A 104 -4.58 9.95 -6.56
N THR A 105 -5.85 9.96 -6.14
CA THR A 105 -6.27 9.43 -4.85
C THR A 105 -7.34 8.37 -5.05
N CYS A 106 -7.17 7.26 -4.34
CA CYS A 106 -8.10 6.16 -4.32
C CYS A 106 -8.70 6.01 -2.92
N ARG A 107 -9.98 5.65 -2.84
CA ARG A 107 -10.68 5.43 -1.58
C ARG A 107 -11.30 4.03 -1.52
N LYS A 108 -11.21 3.40 -0.35
CA LYS A 108 -11.91 2.15 -0.04
C LYS A 108 -13.42 2.41 0.02
N ASN A 109 -14.21 1.61 -0.68
CA ASN A 109 -15.67 1.73 -0.63
C ASN A 109 -16.24 1.07 0.64
N THR A 110 -16.45 1.86 1.69
CA THR A 110 -17.02 1.37 2.97
C THR A 110 -18.52 1.10 2.88
N ASP A 111 -19.22 1.80 1.98
CA ASP A 111 -20.67 1.73 1.81
C ASP A 111 -21.08 0.69 0.74
N ALA A 112 -20.13 -0.09 0.24
CA ALA A 112 -20.34 -1.13 -0.76
C ALA A 112 -21.42 -2.14 -0.32
N THR A 113 -22.36 -2.41 -1.23
CA THR A 113 -23.48 -3.34 -0.99
C THR A 113 -23.22 -4.72 -1.58
N THR A 114 -22.30 -4.82 -2.54
CA THR A 114 -21.85 -6.09 -3.11
C THR A 114 -20.36 -6.34 -2.87
N ASP A 115 -19.95 -7.60 -2.96
CA ASP A 115 -18.54 -7.99 -2.84
C ASP A 115 -17.71 -7.45 -4.03
N GLU A 116 -18.30 -7.34 -5.23
CA GLU A 116 -17.60 -6.74 -6.37
C GLU A 116 -17.33 -5.25 -6.17
N GLU A 117 -18.26 -4.51 -5.55
CA GLU A 117 -18.08 -3.10 -5.22
C GLU A 117 -17.02 -2.92 -4.13
N ARG A 118 -17.02 -3.81 -3.12
CA ARG A 118 -16.02 -3.82 -2.04
C ARG A 118 -14.60 -4.11 -2.56
N GLY A 119 -14.50 -4.94 -3.59
CA GLY A 119 -13.25 -5.32 -4.24
C GLY A 119 -12.58 -4.21 -5.07
N ARG A 120 -13.22 -3.03 -5.21
CA ARG A 120 -12.72 -1.92 -6.03
C ARG A 120 -12.31 -0.73 -5.17
N LEU A 121 -11.15 -0.16 -5.49
CA LEU A 121 -10.79 1.18 -5.04
C LEU A 121 -11.39 2.22 -5.99
N GLU A 122 -12.12 3.18 -5.43
CA GLU A 122 -12.71 4.29 -6.18
C GLU A 122 -11.67 5.40 -6.36
N VAL A 123 -11.43 5.86 -7.59
CA VAL A 123 -10.61 7.06 -7.83
C VAL A 123 -11.44 8.28 -7.48
N VAL A 124 -11.02 9.03 -6.47
CA VAL A 124 -11.77 10.17 -5.90
C VAL A 124 -11.09 11.52 -6.11
N GLY A 125 -9.92 11.53 -6.75
CA GLY A 125 -9.22 12.76 -7.09
C GLY A 125 -8.08 12.49 -8.06
N GLU A 126 -7.86 13.42 -8.98
CA GLU A 126 -6.83 13.37 -10.01
C GLU A 126 -6.26 14.79 -10.20
N TYR A 127 -4.93 14.88 -10.34
CA TYR A 127 -4.26 16.17 -10.47
C TYR A 127 -2.96 16.03 -11.27
N HIS A 128 -2.81 16.81 -12.34
CA HIS A 128 -1.57 16.86 -13.11
C HIS A 128 -0.55 17.75 -12.41
N LEU A 129 0.45 17.13 -11.77
CA LEU A 129 1.50 17.85 -11.04
C LEU A 129 2.55 18.44 -11.99
N GLY A 130 2.90 17.70 -13.04
CA GLY A 130 3.96 18.08 -13.98
C GLY A 130 5.39 17.79 -13.49
N ASP A 131 5.54 17.02 -12.41
CA ASP A 131 6.83 16.56 -11.88
C ASP A 131 6.80 15.05 -11.56
N LEU A 132 7.98 14.43 -11.51
CA LEU A 132 8.15 13.00 -11.23
C LEU A 132 8.38 12.77 -9.74
N VAL A 133 7.31 12.47 -9.01
CA VAL A 133 7.38 12.16 -7.58
C VAL A 133 8.05 10.81 -7.35
N ASN A 134 9.11 10.78 -6.54
CA ASN A 134 9.82 9.55 -6.19
C ASN A 134 9.52 9.05 -4.77
N ARG A 135 9.00 9.92 -3.90
CA ARG A 135 8.70 9.55 -2.52
C ARG A 135 7.70 10.49 -1.88
N PHE A 136 6.72 9.93 -1.20
CA PHE A 136 5.92 10.64 -0.20
C PHE A 136 6.46 10.38 1.20
N ARG A 137 6.39 11.39 2.07
CA ARG A 137 6.70 11.29 3.50
C ARG A 137 5.74 12.13 4.33
N ALA A 138 5.09 11.52 5.30
CA ALA A 138 4.33 12.24 6.31
C ALA A 138 5.24 13.23 7.07
N GLY A 139 4.86 14.51 7.06
CA GLY A 139 5.64 15.57 7.69
C GLY A 139 5.25 16.96 7.23
N SER A 140 5.74 17.97 7.95
CA SER A 140 5.61 19.38 7.57
C SER A 140 6.89 20.11 7.92
N LEU A 141 7.30 21.05 7.06
CA LEU A 141 8.43 21.95 7.32
C LEU A 141 8.00 23.21 8.10
N VAL A 142 6.69 23.39 8.32
CA VAL A 142 6.16 24.54 9.05
C VAL A 142 6.20 24.25 10.54
N MET A 143 6.70 25.21 11.34
CA MET A 143 6.54 25.13 12.79
C MET A 143 5.06 25.19 13.14
N ARG A 144 4.54 24.10 13.72
CA ARG A 144 3.23 24.13 14.38
C ARG A 144 3.40 24.95 15.66
N GLY A 145 3.02 26.22 15.60
CA GLY A 145 2.89 27.05 16.82
C GLY A 145 1.94 26.38 17.80
N GLY A 146 2.18 26.54 19.10
CA GLY A 146 1.52 25.78 20.17
C GLY A 146 -0.03 25.81 20.21
N ASP A 147 -0.66 26.70 19.44
CA ASP A 147 -2.11 26.95 19.44
C ASP A 147 -2.75 26.82 18.05
N SER A 148 -2.35 25.84 17.23
CA SER A 148 -3.12 25.54 16.01
C SER A 148 -4.39 24.75 16.39
N ASP A 149 -5.42 25.47 16.81
CA ASP A 149 -6.76 24.94 17.15
C ASP A 149 -7.58 24.50 15.91
N GLY A 150 -6.92 24.41 14.75
CA GLY A 150 -7.50 23.92 13.51
C GLY A 150 -7.37 22.40 13.39
N PRO A 151 -8.22 21.74 12.58
CA PRO A 151 -8.07 20.32 12.31
C PRO A 151 -6.67 20.03 11.76
N ALA A 152 -6.00 19.04 12.33
CA ALA A 152 -4.68 18.62 11.87
C ALA A 152 -4.80 18.06 10.44
N ILE A 153 -4.52 18.89 9.44
CA ILE A 153 -4.52 18.46 8.04
C ILE A 153 -3.32 17.52 7.85
N PRO A 154 -3.52 16.27 7.39
CA PRO A 154 -2.43 15.38 7.02
C PRO A 154 -1.54 16.09 6.00
N THR A 155 -0.26 16.22 6.32
CA THR A 155 0.70 16.88 5.44
C THR A 155 1.69 15.84 4.94
N LEU A 156 1.80 15.73 3.62
CA LEU A 156 2.82 14.94 2.96
C LEU A 156 3.84 15.87 2.30
N LEU A 157 5.11 15.57 2.52
CA LEU A 157 6.22 16.10 1.73
C LEU A 157 6.50 15.14 0.58
N PHE A 158 6.86 15.69 -0.58
CA PHE A 158 7.25 14.92 -1.77
C PHE A 158 8.26 15.68 -2.63
#